data_AF-A0A3M1B020-F1
#
_entry.id   AF-A0A3M1B020-F1
#
_cell.length_a   1.000
_cell.length_b   1.000
_cell.length_c   1.000
_cell.angle_alpha   90.00
_cell.angle_beta   90.00
_cell.angle_gamma   90.00
#
_symmetry.space_group_name_H-M   'P 1'
#
loop_
_entity.id
_entity.type
_entity.pdbx_description
1 polymer ?
#
loop_
_entity_poly.entity_id
_entity_poly.type
_entity_poly.pdbx_seq_one_letter_code
_entity_poly.pdbx_strand_id
1 'polypeptide(L)'
;MFMPQQTFRRFEFKPYYYDPDKEEEDEKHRIKFRRLLKSPKPVKKPVRRWLILAIGVLFIIWYLQSIQKPAKIEVQHIQIEDITPAQNAK
;
A
#
# COMPACT_ATOMS: atom_id res chain seq x y z
N MET A 1 -16.59 -18.98 -16.26
CA MET A 1 -15.42 -19.49 -15.53
C MET A 1 -15.24 -20.95 -15.93
N PHE A 2 -14.22 -21.28 -16.72
CA PHE A 2 -13.92 -22.67 -17.07
C PHE A 2 -12.87 -23.21 -16.11
N MET A 3 -13.24 -24.14 -15.25
CA MET A 3 -12.28 -24.90 -14.45
C MET A 3 -11.65 -25.97 -15.36
N PRO A 4 -10.31 -26.03 -15.48
CA PRO A 4 -9.66 -27.06 -16.27
C PRO A 4 -9.91 -28.43 -15.62
N GLN A 5 -10.45 -29.36 -16.40
CA GLN A 5 -10.63 -30.75 -15.97
C GLN A 5 -9.27 -31.38 -15.64
N GLN A 6 -9.12 -31.87 -14.41
CA GLN A 6 -7.95 -32.66 -14.00
C GLN A 6 -7.99 -34.02 -14.68
N THR A 7 -7.16 -34.21 -15.71
CA THR A 7 -6.91 -35.54 -16.27
C THR A 7 -5.90 -36.28 -15.42
N PHE A 8 -6.22 -37.50 -14.99
CA PHE A 8 -5.30 -38.38 -14.28
C PHE A 8 -4.12 -38.77 -15.18
N ARG A 9 -2.90 -38.43 -14.76
CA ARG A 9 -1.67 -38.76 -15.49
C ARG A 9 -1.38 -40.25 -15.38
N ARG A 10 -1.54 -40.99 -16.48
CA ARG A 10 -1.12 -42.40 -16.56
C ARG A 10 0.38 -42.47 -16.80
N PHE A 11 1.09 -43.16 -15.92
CA PHE A 11 2.52 -43.45 -16.08
C PHE A 11 2.65 -44.83 -16.73
N GLU A 12 2.94 -44.85 -18.04
CA GLU A 12 3.30 -46.07 -18.73
C GLU A 12 4.81 -46.29 -18.58
N PHE A 13 5.20 -47.27 -17.78
CA PHE A 13 6.59 -47.67 -17.65
C PHE A 13 6.99 -48.51 -18.86
N LYS A 14 7.84 -47.95 -19.73
CA LYS A 14 8.49 -48.68 -20.82
C LYS A 14 9.94 -48.96 -20.41
N PRO A 15 10.38 -50.24 -20.33
CA PRO A 15 11.76 -50.55 -20.03
C PRO A 15 12.67 -50.00 -21.12
N TYR A 16 13.69 -49.25 -20.73
CA TYR A 16 14.67 -48.66 -21.63
C TYR A 16 15.92 -49.54 -21.66
N TYR A 17 16.29 -50.00 -22.87
CA TYR A 17 17.55 -50.68 -23.13
C TYR A 17 18.45 -49.68 -23.87
N TYR A 18 19.72 -49.60 -23.47
CA TYR A 18 20.68 -48.67 -24.04
C TYR A 18 20.89 -48.96 -25.54
N ASP A 19 20.64 -47.96 -26.38
CA ASP A 19 20.76 -48.04 -27.84
C ASP A 19 21.49 -46.76 -28.32
N PRO A 20 22.81 -46.85 -28.63
CA PRO A 20 23.66 -45.67 -28.84
C PRO A 20 23.29 -44.85 -30.08
N ASP A 21 22.56 -45.44 -31.03
CA ASP A 21 22.13 -44.78 -32.26
C ASP A 21 20.81 -43.99 -32.11
N LYS A 22 20.14 -44.08 -30.95
CA LYS A 22 18.83 -43.42 -30.69
C LYS A 22 18.87 -42.28 -29.68
N GLU A 23 20.04 -41.99 -29.09
CA GLU A 23 20.15 -41.00 -28.01
C GLU A 23 19.71 -39.59 -28.43
N GLU A 24 19.79 -39.24 -29.73
CA GLU A 24 19.40 -37.92 -30.23
C GLU A 24 17.88 -37.65 -30.21
N GLU A 25 17.03 -38.68 -30.36
CA GLU A 25 15.57 -38.50 -30.34
C GLU A 25 15.01 -38.34 -28.91
N ASP A 26 15.60 -39.02 -27.93
CA ASP A 26 15.11 -39.06 -26.54
C ASP A 26 15.45 -37.79 -25.72
N GLU A 27 16.47 -37.03 -26.14
CA GLU A 27 16.76 -35.73 -25.52
C GLU A 27 15.58 -34.74 -25.62
N LYS A 28 14.69 -34.93 -26.60
CA LYS A 28 13.53 -34.07 -26.84
C LYS A 28 12.43 -34.23 -25.78
N HIS A 29 12.34 -35.40 -25.14
CA HIS A 29 11.32 -35.73 -24.13
C HIS A 29 11.81 -35.58 -22.68
N ARG A 30 13.09 -35.25 -22.48
CA ARG A 30 13.66 -35.10 -21.14
C ARG A 30 13.14 -33.83 -20.46
N ILE A 31 12.57 -34.00 -19.26
CA ILE A 31 12.14 -32.87 -18.43
C ILE A 31 13.40 -32.11 -17.98
N LYS A 32 13.69 -30.98 -18.65
CA LYS A 32 14.77 -30.08 -18.26
C LYS A 32 14.31 -29.23 -17.09
N PHE A 33 15.04 -29.27 -15.98
CA PHE A 33 14.80 -28.38 -14.85
C PHE A 33 15.09 -26.94 -15.28
N ARG A 34 14.04 -26.17 -15.56
CA ARG A 34 14.15 -24.74 -15.85
C ARG A 34 14.67 -24.05 -14.59
N ARG A 35 15.85 -23.44 -14.65
CA ARG A 35 16.37 -22.62 -13.54
C ARG A 35 15.34 -21.55 -13.23
N LEU A 36 14.82 -21.55 -12.00
CA LEU A 36 13.99 -20.47 -11.50
C LEU A 36 14.86 -19.21 -11.49
N LEU A 37 14.52 -18.24 -12.35
CA LEU A 37 15.14 -16.92 -12.33
C LEU A 37 14.88 -16.34 -10.94
N LYS A 38 15.97 -15.93 -10.25
CA LYS A 38 15.91 -15.38 -8.90
C LYS A 38 14.82 -14.32 -8.84
N SER A 39 13.89 -14.49 -7.89
CA SER A 39 12.80 -13.57 -7.63
C SER A 39 13.32 -12.13 -7.54
N PRO A 40 12.57 -11.13 -8.04
CA PRO A 40 13.00 -9.74 -7.96
C PRO A 40 13.26 -9.38 -6.50
N LYS A 41 14.48 -8.88 -6.23
CA LYS A 41 14.91 -8.48 -4.89
C LYS A 41 13.96 -7.40 -4.36
N PRO A 42 13.60 -7.39 -3.07
CA PRO A 42 12.76 -6.36 -2.50
C PRO A 42 13.42 -4.99 -2.71
N VAL A 43 12.69 -4.09 -3.37
CA VAL A 43 13.16 -2.73 -3.65
C VAL A 43 13.34 -2.01 -2.31
N LYS A 44 14.58 -1.58 -2.03
CA LYS A 44 14.89 -0.82 -0.82
C LYS A 44 14.06 0.46 -0.81
N LYS A 45 13.24 0.67 0.22
CA LYS A 45 12.43 1.89 0.35
C LYS A 45 13.36 3.10 0.44
N PRO A 46 13.13 4.20 -0.31
CA PRO A 46 13.99 5.37 -0.30
C PRO A 46 13.73 6.20 0.97
N VAL A 47 14.42 5.86 2.06
CA VAL A 47 14.34 6.56 3.37
C VAL A 47 14.52 8.07 3.21
N ARG A 48 15.40 8.51 2.29
CA ARG A 48 15.62 9.93 1.99
C ARG A 48 14.38 10.64 1.46
N ARG A 49 13.55 9.98 0.63
CA ARG A 49 12.30 10.60 0.13
C ARG A 49 11.30 10.81 1.24
N TRP A 50 11.19 9.84 2.16
CA TRP A 50 10.32 9.95 3.34
C TRP A 50 10.78 11.08 4.28
N LEU A 51 12.10 11.26 4.44
CA LEU A 51 12.66 12.34 5.24
C LEU A 51 12.31 13.72 4.67
N ILE A 52 12.47 13.91 3.36
CA ILE A 52 12.14 15.18 2.68
C ILE A 52 10.64 15.48 2.80
N LEU A 53 9.79 14.46 2.63
CA LEU A 53 8.35 14.58 2.82
C LEU A 53 8.01 15.01 4.26
N ALA A 54 8.62 14.38 5.26
CA ALA A 54 8.38 14.72 6.66
C ALA A 54 8.77 16.17 6.98
N ILE A 55 9.90 16.64 6.47
CA ILE A 55 10.35 18.04 6.63
C ILE A 55 9.36 19.00 5.94
N GLY A 56 8.89 18.68 4.74
CA GLY A 56 7.91 19.49 4.02
C GLY A 56 6.58 19.61 4.77
N VAL A 57 6.08 18.51 5.34
CA VAL A 57 4.85 18.51 6.15
C VAL A 57 5.02 19.38 7.41
N LEU A 58 6.15 19.24 8.12
CA LEU A 58 6.47 20.08 9.28
C LEU A 58 6.49 21.57 8.93
N PHE A 59 7.09 21.93 7.80
CA PHE A 59 7.13 23.32 7.34
C PHE A 59 5.73 23.88 7.06
N ILE A 60 4.86 23.09 6.42
CA ILE A 60 3.48 23.47 6.14
C ILE A 60 2.71 23.73 7.44
N ILE A 61 2.81 22.83 8.43
CA ILE A 61 2.15 22.99 9.73
C ILE A 61 2.62 24.26 10.43
N TRP A 62 3.94 24.50 10.46
CA TRP A 62 4.52 25.70 11.06
C TRP A 62 4.03 26.98 10.38
N TYR A 63 3.98 26.97 9.04
CA TYR A 63 3.47 28.08 8.25
C TYR A 63 1.97 28.36 8.51
N LEU A 64 1.15 27.31 8.57
CA LEU A 64 -0.28 27.42 8.90
C LEU A 64 -0.50 27.98 10.31
N GLN A 65 0.29 27.54 11.31
CA GLN A 65 0.24 28.10 12.66
C GLN A 65 0.65 29.57 12.69
N SER A 66 1.63 29.97 11.87
CA SER A 66 2.04 31.37 11.76
C SER A 66 0.95 32.27 11.15
N ILE A 67 0.16 31.75 10.21
CA ILE A 67 -0.95 32.48 9.59
C ILE A 67 -2.17 32.55 10.51
N GLN A 68 -2.42 31.49 11.30
CA GLN A 68 -3.47 31.48 12.30
C GLN A 68 -3.08 32.38 13.47
N LYS A 69 -3.25 33.70 13.30
CA LYS A 69 -3.47 34.59 14.45
C LYS A 69 -4.63 33.97 15.24
N PRO A 70 -4.49 33.73 16.56
CA PRO A 70 -5.63 33.30 17.33
C PRO A 70 -6.70 34.36 17.12
N ALA A 71 -7.80 33.99 16.46
CA ALA A 71 -9.02 34.76 16.56
C ALA A 71 -9.32 34.77 18.05
N LYS A 72 -8.91 35.85 18.72
CA LYS A 72 -9.37 36.15 20.07
C LYS A 72 -10.86 36.28 19.88
N ILE A 73 -11.58 35.20 20.16
CA ILE A 73 -13.01 35.23 20.35
C ILE A 73 -13.15 36.10 21.59
N GLU A 74 -13.24 37.42 21.39
CA GLU A 74 -13.70 38.33 22.40
C GLU A 74 -15.13 37.89 22.66
N VAL A 75 -15.27 37.03 23.67
CA VAL A 75 -16.56 36.74 24.28
C VAL A 75 -17.02 38.08 24.82
N GLN A 76 -17.75 38.84 24.00
CA GLN A 76 -18.40 40.06 24.44
C GLN A 76 -19.33 39.63 25.56
N HIS A 77 -18.93 39.97 26.78
CA HIS A 77 -19.69 39.68 27.97
C HIS A 77 -20.92 40.59 27.90
N ILE A 78 -21.99 40.11 27.27
CA ILE A 78 -23.26 40.82 27.22
C ILE A 78 -23.75 40.87 28.67
N GLN A 79 -23.54 42.01 29.32
CA GLN A 79 -24.16 42.29 30.61
C GLN A 79 -25.62 42.56 30.32
N ILE A 80 -26.44 41.53 30.53
CA ILE A 80 -27.90 41.69 30.55
C ILE A 80 -28.18 42.45 31.84
N GLU A 81 -28.22 43.77 31.78
CA GLU A 81 -28.81 44.57 32.84
C GLU A 81 -30.30 44.23 32.84
N ASP A 82 -30.75 43.56 33.91
CA ASP A 82 -32.17 43.36 34.17
C ASP A 82 -32.83 44.75 34.24
N ILE A 83 -33.63 45.06 33.22
CA ILE A 83 -34.47 46.25 33.18
C ILE A 83 -35.51 46.05 34.29
N THR A 84 -35.19 46.51 35.48
CA THR A 84 -36.20 46.65 36.54
C THR A 84 -37.17 47.74 36.07
N PRO A 85 -38.46 47.45 35.91
CA PRO A 85 -39.43 48.50 35.70
C PRO A 85 -39.56 49.28 37.01
N ALA A 86 -38.78 50.36 37.14
CA ALA A 86 -38.96 51.32 38.19
C ALA A 86 -40.34 51.97 38.01
N GLN A 87 -41.18 51.66 38.99
CA GLN A 87 -42.45 52.28 39.31
C GLN A 87 -42.51 53.78 39.00
N ASN A 88 -43.66 54.20 38.46
CA ASN A 88 -44.51 55.32 38.93
C ASN A 88 -45.03 56.20 37.77
N ALA A 89 -46.35 56.22 37.59
CA ALA A 89 -47.09 57.48 37.39
C ALA A 89 -48.61 57.28 37.50
N LYS A 90 -49.16 57.76 38.62
CA LYS A 90 -50.54 58.17 38.92
C LYS A 90 -51.56 57.11 39.34
#